data_AF-A0A4Q3SLQ7-F1
#
_entry.id   AF-A0A4Q3SLQ7-F1
#
_cell.length_a   1.000
_cell.length_b   1.000
_cell.length_c   1.000
_cell.angle_alpha   90.00
_cell.angle_beta   90.00
_cell.angle_gamma   90.00
#
_symmetry.space_group_name_H-M   'P 1'
#
loop_
_entity.id
_entity.type
_entity.pdbx_description
1 polymer ?
#
loop_
_entity_poly.entity_id
_entity_poly.type
_entity_poly.pdbx_seq_one_letter_code
_entity_poly.pdbx_strand_id
1 'polypeptide(L)'
;MEHDPVVGKQPEPLPGWYAWAWSPSPGHSMVVDHSTHPKLENYVKDIVGTFKNDNRILFWDLYNEPTNGGLGSATFPLLKKVIAAARGVNPSQPLSVGVFDGNKRLNDICFAGSDIVTFHNYDKKEDLERHITELKKHGRPMINTEWMNRDRKSTITDCLKVFADAKVGCMLWGVVNGKTQTDLNWGHRPGDPEPKVWQHDLYRGDFTPYDQREIEILRTTIKSTIKK
;
A
#
# COMPACT_ATOMS: atom_id res chain seq x y z
N MET A 1 -9.53 15.41 13.78
CA MET A 1 -9.00 14.09 14.23
C MET A 1 -7.65 14.37 14.84
N GLU A 2 -7.29 13.71 15.94
CA GLU A 2 -5.94 13.82 16.48
C GLU A 2 -4.97 13.21 15.46
N HIS A 3 -4.04 14.02 14.97
CA HIS A 3 -3.18 13.69 13.83
C HIS A 3 -1.91 12.92 14.26
N ASP A 4 -1.77 12.65 15.55
CA ASP A 4 -0.65 11.91 16.13
C ASP A 4 -1.14 10.62 16.80
N PRO A 5 -0.40 9.51 16.64
CA PRO A 5 -0.73 8.26 17.28
C PRO A 5 -0.49 8.35 18.80
N VAL A 6 -1.39 7.74 19.57
CA VAL A 6 -1.23 7.56 21.02
C VAL A 6 -0.91 6.10 21.33
N VAL A 7 -0.08 5.88 22.35
CA VAL A 7 0.20 4.53 22.85
C VAL A 7 -0.95 4.06 23.74
N GLY A 8 -1.25 2.77 23.70
CA GLY A 8 -2.27 2.17 24.55
C GLY A 8 -3.08 1.08 23.85
N LYS A 9 -4.18 0.68 24.49
CA LYS A 9 -5.12 -0.28 23.92
C LYS A 9 -5.77 0.33 22.68
N GLN A 10 -5.63 -0.34 21.54
CA GLN A 10 -6.30 0.05 20.30
C GLN A 10 -7.83 -0.03 20.49
N PRO A 11 -8.60 0.96 20.02
CA PRO A 11 -10.06 0.92 20.07
C PRO A 11 -10.60 -0.34 19.36
N GLU A 12 -11.71 -0.88 19.87
CA GLU A 12 -12.45 -1.88 19.11
C GLU A 12 -13.11 -1.23 17.88
N PRO A 13 -13.29 -1.99 16.78
CA PRO A 13 -13.96 -1.50 15.58
C PRO A 13 -15.33 -0.93 15.90
N LEU A 14 -15.64 0.25 15.37
CA LEU A 14 -16.99 0.80 15.37
C LEU A 14 -17.74 0.30 14.13
N PRO A 15 -18.76 -0.57 14.25
CA PRO A 15 -19.46 -1.13 13.09
C PRO A 15 -19.99 -0.06 12.14
N GLY A 16 -19.78 -0.25 10.84
CA GLY A 16 -20.19 0.70 9.80
C GLY A 16 -19.24 1.90 9.64
N TRP A 17 -18.07 1.90 10.26
CA TRP A 17 -17.07 2.96 10.10
C TRP A 17 -15.83 2.43 9.36
N TYR A 18 -15.66 2.85 8.10
CA TYR A 18 -14.51 2.47 7.28
C TYR A 18 -13.19 2.89 7.95
N ALA A 19 -12.25 1.96 8.08
CA ALA A 19 -10.94 2.16 8.66
C ALA A 19 -11.00 2.87 10.04
N TRP A 20 -11.94 2.42 10.89
CA TRP A 20 -12.05 2.93 12.26
C TRP A 20 -10.72 2.80 13.01
N ALA A 21 -10.38 3.85 13.76
CA ALA A 21 -9.13 3.96 14.52
C ALA A 21 -7.84 3.83 13.69
N TRP A 22 -7.91 4.03 12.37
CA TRP A 22 -6.72 4.16 11.54
C TRP A 22 -5.87 5.33 12.04
N SER A 23 -4.60 5.04 12.35
CA SER A 23 -3.69 6.01 12.95
C SER A 23 -2.45 6.17 12.07
N PRO A 24 -1.99 7.42 11.83
CA PRO A 24 -0.79 7.65 11.04
C PRO A 24 0.46 7.16 11.78
N SER A 25 1.42 6.63 11.01
CA SER A 25 2.75 6.27 11.49
C SER A 25 3.80 6.72 10.47
N PRO A 26 4.70 7.66 10.82
CA PRO A 26 4.70 8.45 12.06
C PRO A 26 3.54 9.44 12.13
N GLY A 27 3.29 10.00 13.32
CA GLY A 27 2.34 11.10 13.50
C GLY A 27 2.73 12.37 12.76
N HIS A 28 1.75 13.20 12.43
CA HIS A 28 1.97 14.42 11.64
C HIS A 28 2.99 15.36 12.31
N SER A 29 2.95 15.49 13.64
CA SER A 29 3.90 16.34 14.37
C SER A 29 5.35 15.88 14.19
N MET A 30 5.58 14.56 14.17
CA MET A 30 6.92 14.02 13.91
C MET A 30 7.36 14.17 12.46
N VAL A 31 6.41 14.24 11.52
CA VAL A 31 6.74 14.52 10.12
C VAL A 31 7.24 15.97 9.98
N VAL A 32 6.51 16.93 10.54
CA VAL A 32 6.80 18.36 10.39
C VAL A 32 7.92 18.87 11.30
N ASP A 33 8.11 18.28 12.48
CA ASP A 33 9.18 18.64 13.40
C ASP A 33 10.48 17.88 13.07
N HIS A 34 11.39 18.58 12.41
CA HIS A 34 12.70 18.06 12.01
C HIS A 34 13.57 17.60 13.19
N SER A 35 13.32 18.09 14.41
CA SER A 35 14.05 17.66 15.60
C SER A 35 13.77 16.18 15.94
N THR A 36 12.64 15.64 15.48
CA THR A 36 12.26 14.24 15.70
C THR A 36 12.85 13.28 14.67
N HIS A 37 13.31 13.78 13.51
CA HIS A 37 13.78 12.94 12.41
C HIS A 37 14.96 12.02 12.79
N PRO A 38 15.95 12.42 13.62
CA PRO A 38 17.00 11.51 14.06
C PRO A 38 16.47 10.24 14.75
N LYS A 39 15.36 10.35 15.50
CA LYS A 39 14.72 9.19 16.13
C LYS A 39 14.11 8.24 15.09
N LEU A 40 13.47 8.78 14.06
CA LEU A 40 12.89 8.01 12.96
C LEU A 40 13.98 7.37 12.09
N GLU A 41 15.07 8.08 11.81
CA GLU A 41 16.24 7.55 11.12
C GLU A 41 16.87 6.38 11.89
N ASN A 42 16.97 6.50 13.23
CA ASN A 42 17.45 5.40 14.08
C ASN A 42 16.52 4.18 14.01
N TYR A 43 15.20 4.39 14.07
CA TYR A 43 14.22 3.31 13.90
C TYR A 43 14.39 2.58 12.56
N VAL A 44 14.52 3.33 11.46
CA VAL A 44 14.74 2.75 10.12
C VAL A 44 16.03 1.95 10.08
N LYS A 45 17.14 2.52 10.58
CA LYS A 45 18.44 1.83 10.59
C LYS A 45 18.45 0.58 11.45
N ASP A 46 17.74 0.61 12.57
CA ASP A 46 17.63 -0.52 13.49
C ASP A 46 16.89 -1.69 12.85
N ILE A 47 15.67 -1.46 12.35
CA ILE A 47 14.85 -2.52 11.73
C ILE A 47 15.50 -3.03 10.44
N VAL A 48 15.85 -2.14 9.50
CA VAL A 48 16.46 -2.55 8.24
C VAL A 48 17.82 -3.19 8.49
N GLY A 49 18.61 -2.66 9.44
CA GLY A 49 19.93 -3.18 9.80
C GLY A 49 19.88 -4.57 10.42
N THR A 50 18.91 -4.82 11.30
CA THR A 50 18.71 -6.13 11.94
C THR A 50 18.45 -7.22 10.91
N PHE A 51 17.64 -6.93 9.89
CA PHE A 51 17.22 -7.92 8.88
C PHE A 51 17.89 -7.75 7.52
N LYS A 52 18.99 -6.99 7.44
CA LYS A 52 19.59 -6.55 6.18
C LYS A 52 20.02 -7.68 5.23
N ASN A 53 20.21 -8.90 5.74
CA ASN A 53 20.61 -10.08 4.98
C ASN A 53 19.56 -11.22 5.06
N ASP A 54 18.34 -10.94 5.56
CA ASP A 54 17.28 -11.94 5.68
C ASP A 54 16.61 -12.22 4.33
N ASN A 55 16.90 -13.38 3.75
CA ASN A 55 16.37 -13.77 2.43
C ASN A 55 14.86 -14.04 2.41
N ARG A 56 14.17 -13.99 3.56
CA ARG A 56 12.70 -14.07 3.63
C ARG A 56 12.03 -12.74 3.28
N ILE A 57 12.77 -11.63 3.37
CA ILE A 57 12.27 -10.31 3.02
C ILE A 57 12.40 -10.12 1.51
N LEU A 58 11.29 -9.81 0.84
CA LEU A 58 11.27 -9.60 -0.61
C LEU A 58 11.84 -8.23 -1.00
N PHE A 59 11.40 -7.17 -0.32
CA PHE A 59 11.84 -5.79 -0.50
C PHE A 59 11.39 -4.95 0.73
N TRP A 60 11.92 -3.75 0.85
CA TRP A 60 11.53 -2.78 1.88
C TRP A 60 10.69 -1.65 1.27
N ASP A 61 9.40 -1.61 1.61
CA ASP A 61 8.57 -0.44 1.31
C ASP A 61 8.69 0.59 2.42
N LEU A 62 9.47 1.63 2.15
CA LEU A 62 9.94 2.55 3.20
C LEU A 62 8.88 3.56 3.63
N TYR A 63 7.94 3.89 2.74
CA TYR A 63 6.91 4.89 2.99
C TYR A 63 5.75 4.67 2.02
N ASN A 64 4.55 4.45 2.57
CA ASN A 64 3.35 4.08 1.80
C ASN A 64 2.86 5.22 0.87
N GLU A 65 2.29 6.27 1.46
CA GLU A 65 1.69 7.40 0.74
C GLU A 65 2.15 8.74 1.34
N PRO A 66 3.39 9.20 1.03
CA PRO A 66 4.05 10.24 1.82
C PRO A 66 3.30 11.57 1.91
N THR A 67 2.57 11.98 0.88
CA THR A 67 1.84 13.26 0.80
C THR A 67 0.41 13.19 1.35
N ASN A 68 -0.06 12.01 1.74
CA ASN A 68 -1.43 11.79 2.22
C ASN A 68 -1.65 12.41 3.62
N GLY A 69 -2.91 12.38 4.12
CA GLY A 69 -3.28 12.91 5.44
C GLY A 69 -3.30 14.44 5.53
N GLY A 70 -3.10 15.14 4.41
CA GLY A 70 -3.00 16.61 4.38
C GLY A 70 -1.58 17.15 4.64
N LEU A 71 -0.57 16.28 4.75
CA LEU A 71 0.83 16.71 4.93
C LEU A 71 1.42 17.33 3.66
N GLY A 72 1.03 16.83 2.48
CA GLY A 72 1.55 17.29 1.21
C GLY A 72 3.08 17.35 1.21
N SER A 73 3.64 18.45 0.73
CA SER A 73 5.11 18.59 0.59
C SER A 73 5.89 18.64 1.90
N ALA A 74 5.23 18.80 3.06
CA ALA A 74 5.90 18.79 4.36
C ALA A 74 6.56 17.43 4.68
N THR A 75 6.13 16.36 4.00
CA THR A 75 6.71 15.00 4.12
C THR A 75 8.11 14.86 3.50
N PHE A 76 8.43 15.69 2.50
CA PHE A 76 9.61 15.45 1.66
C PHE A 76 10.95 15.45 2.41
N PRO A 77 11.20 16.30 3.42
CA PRO A 77 12.42 16.24 4.21
C PRO A 77 12.59 14.90 4.93
N LEU A 78 11.53 14.40 5.58
CA LEU A 78 11.56 13.11 6.27
C LEU A 78 11.71 11.96 5.26
N LEU A 79 10.94 11.97 4.17
CA LEU A 79 11.01 10.94 3.13
C LEU A 79 12.44 10.75 2.62
N LYS A 80 13.14 11.84 2.30
CA LYS A 80 14.54 11.79 1.84
C LYS A 80 15.48 11.23 2.90
N LYS A 81 15.27 11.58 4.17
CA LYS A 81 16.06 11.05 5.30
C LYS A 81 15.83 9.56 5.52
N VAL A 82 14.58 9.09 5.41
CA VAL A 82 14.23 7.67 5.49
C VAL A 82 14.92 6.88 4.37
N ILE A 83 14.83 7.36 3.12
CA ILE A 83 15.51 6.75 1.98
C ILE A 83 17.02 6.69 2.22
N ALA A 84 17.64 7.80 2.62
CA ALA A 84 19.08 7.85 2.88
C ALA A 84 19.50 6.93 4.03
N ALA A 85 18.71 6.85 5.10
CA ALA A 85 18.95 5.99 6.25
C ALA A 85 18.92 4.51 5.86
N ALA A 86 17.87 4.07 5.16
CA ALA A 86 17.74 2.69 4.67
C ALA A 86 18.85 2.35 3.67
N ARG A 87 19.15 3.26 2.72
CA ARG A 87 20.24 3.05 1.75
C ARG A 87 21.60 2.94 2.42
N GLY A 88 21.85 3.74 3.47
CA GLY A 88 23.10 3.71 4.23
C GLY A 88 23.33 2.42 5.02
N VAL A 89 22.27 1.67 5.34
CA VAL A 89 22.38 0.31 5.91
C VAL A 89 22.91 -0.70 4.88
N ASN A 90 22.65 -0.44 3.59
CA ASN A 90 22.96 -1.31 2.47
C ASN A 90 22.39 -2.75 2.63
N PRO A 91 21.05 -2.90 2.74
CA PRO A 91 20.42 -4.22 2.78
C PRO A 91 20.55 -4.96 1.45
N SER A 92 20.55 -6.29 1.51
CA SER A 92 20.57 -7.15 0.32
C SER A 92 19.25 -7.14 -0.45
N GLN A 93 18.15 -6.70 0.18
CA GLN A 93 16.84 -6.58 -0.45
C GLN A 93 16.65 -5.21 -1.12
N PRO A 94 15.87 -5.12 -2.22
CA PRO A 94 15.52 -3.86 -2.85
C PRO A 94 14.79 -2.90 -1.91
N LEU A 95 14.98 -1.59 -2.10
CA LEU A 95 14.20 -0.54 -1.46
C LEU A 95 13.10 -0.01 -2.40
N SER A 96 11.97 0.41 -1.84
CA SER A 96 10.90 1.10 -2.57
C SER A 96 10.24 2.20 -1.75
N VAL A 97 9.53 3.08 -2.45
CA VAL A 97 8.61 4.08 -1.92
C VAL A 97 7.42 4.16 -2.87
N GLY A 98 6.19 4.09 -2.33
CA GLY A 98 4.96 4.06 -3.10
C GLY A 98 4.72 5.32 -3.94
N VAL A 99 4.43 5.12 -5.24
CA VAL A 99 3.89 6.13 -6.15
C VAL A 99 2.37 6.02 -6.20
N PHE A 100 1.63 7.07 -5.82
CA PHE A 100 0.19 6.93 -5.60
C PHE A 100 -0.69 8.09 -6.11
N ASP A 101 -0.23 9.35 -6.12
CA ASP A 101 -1.09 10.53 -6.37
C ASP A 101 -0.71 11.38 -7.61
N GLY A 102 0.17 10.88 -8.49
CA GLY A 102 0.60 11.59 -9.70
C GLY A 102 1.43 12.86 -9.46
N ASN A 103 1.77 13.18 -8.20
CA ASN A 103 2.57 14.34 -7.86
C ASN A 103 3.99 14.19 -8.41
N LYS A 104 4.36 15.00 -9.43
CA LYS A 104 5.67 14.90 -10.08
C LYS A 104 6.83 14.99 -9.08
N ARG A 105 6.78 15.93 -8.13
CA ARG A 105 7.88 16.14 -7.18
C ARG A 105 8.03 14.97 -6.22
N LEU A 106 6.92 14.38 -5.77
CA LEU A 106 6.95 13.13 -5.00
C LEU A 106 7.52 11.99 -5.85
N ASN A 107 6.99 11.80 -7.06
CA ASN A 107 7.39 10.72 -7.96
C ASN A 107 8.89 10.78 -8.28
N ASP A 108 9.44 11.97 -8.54
CA ASP A 108 10.88 12.15 -8.75
C ASP A 108 11.70 11.66 -7.54
N ILE A 109 11.22 11.88 -6.30
CA ILE A 109 11.86 11.37 -5.08
C ILE A 109 11.69 9.85 -4.96
N CYS A 110 10.48 9.32 -5.16
CA CYS A 110 10.21 7.88 -5.08
C CYS A 110 11.08 7.11 -6.08
N PHE A 111 11.11 7.53 -7.34
CA PHE A 111 11.92 6.88 -8.37
C PHE A 111 13.43 7.01 -8.08
N ALA A 112 13.91 8.14 -7.58
CA ALA A 112 15.32 8.27 -7.21
C ALA A 112 15.71 7.37 -6.02
N GLY A 113 14.80 7.14 -5.08
CA GLY A 113 15.06 6.34 -3.87
C GLY A 113 14.88 4.83 -4.02
N SER A 114 14.13 4.39 -5.04
CA SER A 114 13.70 3.00 -5.15
C SER A 114 14.54 2.18 -6.13
N ASP A 115 14.75 0.91 -5.82
CA ASP A 115 15.37 -0.08 -6.71
C ASP A 115 14.32 -0.78 -7.60
N ILE A 116 13.09 -0.91 -7.09
CA ILE A 116 11.91 -1.39 -7.81
C ILE A 116 10.82 -0.32 -7.80
N VAL A 117 9.91 -0.34 -8.77
CA VAL A 117 8.77 0.58 -8.79
C VAL A 117 7.62 -0.02 -8.01
N THR A 118 7.25 0.59 -6.87
CA THR A 118 5.97 0.32 -6.21
C THR A 118 4.97 1.43 -6.53
N PHE A 119 3.72 1.05 -6.73
CA PHE A 119 2.66 2.00 -7.07
C PHE A 119 1.28 1.53 -6.60
N HIS A 120 0.35 2.46 -6.43
CA HIS A 120 -1.05 2.17 -6.11
C HIS A 120 -1.90 2.41 -7.35
N ASN A 121 -2.88 1.53 -7.59
CA ASN A 121 -3.87 1.74 -8.64
C ASN A 121 -5.17 1.02 -8.31
N TYR A 122 -6.22 1.80 -8.08
CA TYR A 122 -7.57 1.34 -7.75
C TYR A 122 -8.56 1.54 -8.90
N ASP A 123 -8.07 1.73 -10.12
CA ASP A 123 -8.87 2.00 -11.30
C ASP A 123 -9.11 0.75 -12.15
N LYS A 124 -10.06 0.91 -13.09
CA LYS A 124 -10.44 -0.10 -14.05
C LYS A 124 -9.26 -0.51 -14.95
N LYS A 125 -9.44 -1.66 -15.59
CA LYS A 125 -8.47 -2.30 -16.48
C LYS A 125 -7.72 -1.35 -17.43
N GLU A 126 -8.42 -0.50 -18.18
CA GLU A 126 -7.76 0.33 -19.20
C GLU A 126 -6.85 1.40 -18.59
N ASP A 127 -7.24 1.94 -17.42
CA ASP A 127 -6.43 2.90 -16.66
C ASP A 127 -5.22 2.22 -16.03
N LEU A 128 -5.40 1.00 -15.51
CA LEU A 128 -4.31 0.17 -15.00
C LEU A 128 -3.27 -0.15 -16.09
N GLU A 129 -3.71 -0.57 -17.28
CA GLU A 129 -2.84 -0.87 -18.42
C GLU A 129 -2.01 0.35 -18.85
N ARG A 130 -2.64 1.54 -18.88
CA ARG A 130 -1.95 2.80 -19.16
C ARG A 130 -0.92 3.11 -18.09
N HIS A 131 -1.29 3.04 -16.81
CA HIS A 131 -0.38 3.35 -15.71
C HIS A 131 0.84 2.42 -15.72
N ILE A 132 0.64 1.10 -15.91
CA ILE A 132 1.73 0.13 -16.06
C ILE A 132 2.63 0.47 -17.24
N THR A 133 2.06 0.84 -18.38
CA THR A 133 2.82 1.21 -19.59
C THR A 133 3.71 2.42 -19.34
N GLU A 134 3.20 3.42 -18.64
CA GLU A 134 3.98 4.60 -18.25
C GLU A 134 5.12 4.23 -17.29
N LEU A 135 4.83 3.45 -16.25
CA LEU A 135 5.83 3.05 -15.26
C LEU A 135 6.92 2.14 -15.85
N LYS A 136 6.62 1.36 -16.89
CA LYS A 136 7.59 0.50 -17.57
C LYS A 136 8.75 1.29 -18.18
N LYS A 137 8.56 2.59 -18.47
CA LYS A 137 9.61 3.49 -18.99
C LYS A 137 10.77 3.67 -18.01
N HIS A 138 10.57 3.37 -16.72
CA HIS A 138 11.65 3.41 -15.71
C HIS A 138 12.60 2.21 -15.78
N GLY A 139 12.28 1.16 -16.55
CA GLY A 139 13.19 0.03 -16.76
C GLY A 139 13.47 -0.82 -15.51
N ARG A 140 12.56 -0.83 -14.54
CA ARG A 140 12.71 -1.55 -13.26
C ARG A 140 11.58 -2.56 -13.04
N PRO A 141 11.81 -3.62 -12.25
CA PRO A 141 10.74 -4.48 -11.76
C PRO A 141 9.69 -3.67 -11.03
N MET A 142 8.44 -4.13 -11.06
CA MET A 142 7.32 -3.37 -10.51
C MET A 142 6.31 -4.23 -9.77
N ILE A 143 5.74 -3.65 -8.72
CA ILE A 143 4.71 -4.25 -7.89
C ILE A 143 3.64 -3.19 -7.64
N ASN A 144 2.39 -3.48 -7.97
CA ASN A 144 1.28 -2.70 -7.45
C ASN A 144 1.02 -3.14 -5.99
N THR A 145 1.35 -2.30 -5.02
CA THR A 145 1.26 -2.64 -3.59
C THR A 145 -0.15 -2.45 -3.02
N GLU A 146 -1.02 -1.75 -3.74
CA GLU A 146 -2.41 -1.56 -3.34
C GLU A 146 -3.34 -1.42 -4.54
N TRP A 147 -4.25 -2.39 -4.70
CA TRP A 147 -5.29 -2.35 -5.71
C TRP A 147 -6.58 -3.00 -5.26
N MET A 148 -7.55 -2.92 -6.18
CA MET A 148 -8.92 -3.38 -6.12
C MET A 148 -9.85 -2.42 -5.39
N ASN A 149 -10.84 -1.95 -6.12
CA ASN A 149 -11.95 -1.15 -5.65
C ASN A 149 -13.10 -1.45 -6.63
N ARG A 150 -14.05 -2.28 -6.20
CA ARG A 150 -15.09 -2.82 -7.10
C ARG A 150 -15.99 -1.71 -7.67
N ASP A 151 -16.25 -0.65 -6.92
CA ASP A 151 -17.03 0.51 -7.38
C ASP A 151 -16.32 1.29 -8.50
N ARG A 152 -14.98 1.32 -8.49
CA ARG A 152 -14.16 1.90 -9.57
C ARG A 152 -13.91 0.93 -10.72
N LYS A 153 -14.57 -0.23 -10.72
CA LYS A 153 -14.38 -1.33 -11.69
C LYS A 153 -12.95 -1.90 -11.70
N SER A 154 -12.21 -1.70 -10.61
CA SER A 154 -10.95 -2.39 -10.36
C SER A 154 -11.27 -3.72 -9.69
N THR A 155 -11.48 -4.75 -10.49
CA THR A 155 -11.97 -6.08 -10.06
C THR A 155 -10.91 -7.15 -10.29
N ILE A 156 -11.00 -8.26 -9.54
CA ILE A 156 -10.14 -9.44 -9.76
C ILE A 156 -10.30 -9.98 -11.18
N THR A 157 -11.53 -10.07 -11.67
CA THR A 157 -11.83 -10.61 -13.01
C THR A 157 -11.14 -9.83 -14.11
N ASP A 158 -11.13 -8.49 -14.03
CA ASP A 158 -10.62 -7.65 -15.12
C ASP A 158 -9.14 -7.28 -14.95
N CYS A 159 -8.69 -7.01 -13.72
CA CYS A 159 -7.37 -6.44 -13.47
C CYS A 159 -6.29 -7.49 -13.18
N LEU A 160 -6.62 -8.64 -12.58
CA LEU A 160 -5.60 -9.64 -12.21
C LEU A 160 -4.81 -10.14 -13.43
N LYS A 161 -5.50 -10.36 -14.55
CA LYS A 161 -4.87 -10.80 -15.79
C LYS A 161 -3.90 -9.75 -16.36
N VAL A 162 -4.19 -8.46 -16.18
CA VAL A 162 -3.29 -7.38 -16.60
C VAL A 162 -1.94 -7.51 -15.91
N PHE A 163 -1.94 -7.70 -14.59
CA PHE A 163 -0.70 -7.89 -13.82
C PHE A 163 0.07 -9.12 -14.29
N ALA A 164 -0.62 -10.26 -14.46
CA ALA A 164 0.00 -11.51 -14.90
C ALA A 164 0.62 -11.39 -16.31
N ASP A 165 -0.11 -10.86 -17.28
CA ASP A 165 0.36 -10.68 -18.67
C ASP A 165 1.52 -9.69 -18.74
N ALA A 166 1.45 -8.61 -17.96
CA ALA A 166 2.47 -7.58 -17.91
C ALA A 166 3.70 -7.97 -17.07
N LYS A 167 3.67 -9.11 -16.37
CA LYS A 167 4.66 -9.59 -15.39
C LYS A 167 4.92 -8.59 -14.25
N VAL A 168 3.83 -8.04 -13.72
CA VAL A 168 3.83 -7.07 -12.63
C VAL A 168 3.32 -7.75 -11.37
N GLY A 169 4.01 -7.60 -10.24
CA GLY A 169 3.52 -8.08 -8.95
C GLY A 169 2.28 -7.28 -8.52
N CYS A 170 1.41 -7.87 -7.71
CA CYS A 170 0.25 -7.15 -7.19
C CYS A 170 -0.14 -7.62 -5.78
N MET A 171 -0.55 -6.69 -4.93
CA MET A 171 -1.01 -6.93 -3.56
C MET A 171 -2.37 -6.26 -3.36
N LEU A 172 -3.36 -7.05 -2.93
CA LEU A 172 -4.71 -6.53 -2.69
C LEU A 172 -4.72 -5.62 -1.46
N TRP A 173 -5.46 -4.52 -1.54
CA TRP A 173 -5.94 -3.86 -0.34
C TRP A 173 -7.12 -4.66 0.19
N GLY A 174 -7.11 -5.04 1.47
CA GLY A 174 -8.14 -5.91 2.05
C GLY A 174 -8.00 -7.39 1.65
N VAL A 175 -8.33 -8.29 2.57
CA VAL A 175 -8.33 -9.73 2.33
C VAL A 175 -9.45 -10.37 3.14
N VAL A 176 -9.44 -10.15 4.46
CA VAL A 176 -10.42 -10.66 5.40
C VAL A 176 -11.09 -9.48 6.09
N ASN A 177 -12.41 -9.49 6.09
CA ASN A 177 -13.18 -8.49 6.79
C ASN A 177 -12.94 -8.57 8.29
N GLY A 178 -12.23 -7.57 8.80
CA GLY A 178 -11.81 -7.49 10.19
C GLY A 178 -11.95 -6.08 10.73
N LYS A 179 -11.00 -5.67 11.58
CA LYS A 179 -11.11 -4.41 12.34
C LYS A 179 -11.24 -3.15 11.46
N THR A 180 -10.66 -3.19 10.26
CA THR A 180 -10.64 -2.07 9.31
C THR A 180 -11.92 -1.94 8.49
N GLN A 181 -12.77 -2.98 8.43
CA GLN A 181 -14.02 -2.98 7.67
C GLN A 181 -13.84 -2.49 6.22
N THR A 182 -12.87 -3.08 5.52
CA THR A 182 -12.51 -2.73 4.14
C THR A 182 -13.48 -3.30 3.10
N ASP A 183 -14.53 -4.00 3.53
CA ASP A 183 -15.72 -4.26 2.72
C ASP A 183 -16.55 -3.00 2.48
N LEU A 184 -16.51 -2.04 3.40
CA LEU A 184 -17.19 -0.76 3.30
C LEU A 184 -16.48 0.17 2.30
N ASN A 185 -17.24 1.12 1.76
CA ASN A 185 -16.70 2.15 0.89
C ASN A 185 -15.82 3.15 1.66
N TRP A 186 -14.76 3.66 1.03
CA TRP A 186 -14.02 4.81 1.52
C TRP A 186 -14.94 5.92 2.02
N GLY A 187 -14.77 6.28 3.29
CA GLY A 187 -15.54 7.33 3.94
C GLY A 187 -16.87 6.88 4.58
N HIS A 188 -17.27 5.61 4.46
CA HIS A 188 -18.51 5.09 5.08
C HIS A 188 -18.54 5.35 6.60
N ARG A 189 -19.71 5.73 7.11
CA ARG A 189 -19.98 6.05 8.52
C ARG A 189 -21.21 5.29 9.04
N PRO A 190 -21.33 5.11 10.37
CA PRO A 190 -22.51 4.52 10.96
C PRO A 190 -23.78 5.28 10.56
N GLY A 191 -24.77 4.57 10.04
CA GLY A 191 -26.02 5.13 9.53
C GLY A 191 -26.08 5.25 8.00
N ASP A 192 -24.95 5.15 7.30
CA ASP A 192 -24.93 5.01 5.85
C ASP A 192 -25.57 3.67 5.43
N PRO A 193 -26.20 3.60 4.24
CA PRO A 193 -26.79 2.37 3.74
C PRO A 193 -25.72 1.32 3.47
N GLU A 194 -26.04 0.05 3.74
CA GLU A 194 -25.12 -1.06 3.47
C GLU A 194 -24.65 -1.05 2.00
N PRO A 195 -23.34 -1.28 1.77
CA PRO A 195 -22.80 -1.28 0.42
C PRO A 195 -23.38 -2.45 -0.38
N LYS A 196 -23.87 -2.16 -1.59
CA LYS A 196 -24.40 -3.18 -2.50
C LYS A 196 -23.32 -4.17 -2.96
N VAL A 197 -22.07 -3.71 -3.00
CA VAL A 197 -20.89 -4.47 -3.40
C VAL A 197 -19.79 -4.16 -2.41
N TRP A 198 -19.05 -5.18 -1.96
CA TRP A 198 -17.91 -4.96 -1.07
C TRP A 198 -16.77 -4.26 -1.81
N GLN A 199 -16.15 -3.27 -1.19
CA GLN A 199 -15.11 -2.49 -1.86
C GLN A 199 -13.83 -3.30 -2.08
N HIS A 200 -13.29 -3.93 -1.02
CA HIS A 200 -11.96 -4.52 -1.02
C HIS A 200 -11.85 -5.97 -0.50
N ASP A 201 -12.55 -6.33 0.57
CA ASP A 201 -12.32 -7.65 1.18
C ASP A 201 -12.77 -8.82 0.29
N LEU A 202 -12.10 -9.96 0.46
CA LEU A 202 -12.39 -11.22 -0.24
C LEU A 202 -13.13 -12.23 0.62
N TYR A 203 -12.94 -12.14 1.93
CA TYR A 203 -13.48 -13.06 2.91
C TYR A 203 -14.20 -12.32 4.01
N ARG A 204 -15.25 -12.94 4.54
CA ARG A 204 -15.88 -12.55 5.81
C ARG A 204 -14.96 -12.90 6.98
N GLY A 205 -15.27 -12.42 8.17
CA GLY A 205 -14.47 -12.69 9.38
C GLY A 205 -14.38 -14.17 9.77
N ASP A 206 -15.28 -15.02 9.26
CA ASP A 206 -15.26 -16.48 9.42
C ASP A 206 -14.55 -17.22 8.26
N PHE A 207 -13.88 -16.47 7.38
CA PHE A 207 -13.22 -16.95 6.16
C PHE A 207 -14.15 -17.49 5.07
N THR A 208 -15.46 -17.27 5.18
CA THR A 208 -16.38 -17.52 4.07
C THR A 208 -16.09 -16.52 2.94
N PRO A 209 -15.87 -16.96 1.70
CA PRO A 209 -15.66 -16.06 0.57
C PRO A 209 -16.84 -15.10 0.36
N TYR A 210 -16.54 -13.85 0.02
CA TYR A 210 -17.52 -12.90 -0.46
C TYR A 210 -18.05 -13.30 -1.84
N ASP A 211 -17.14 -13.56 -2.79
CA ASP A 211 -17.43 -14.14 -4.10
C ASP A 211 -16.48 -15.33 -4.36
N GLN A 212 -17.04 -16.53 -4.37
CA GLN A 212 -16.29 -17.77 -4.60
C GLN A 212 -15.56 -17.77 -5.96
N ARG A 213 -16.11 -17.11 -6.98
CA ARG A 213 -15.50 -17.07 -8.33
C ARG A 213 -14.21 -16.26 -8.34
N GLU A 214 -14.15 -15.16 -7.58
CA GLU A 214 -12.93 -14.35 -7.46
C GLU A 214 -11.78 -15.16 -6.84
N ILE A 215 -12.08 -15.98 -5.83
CA ILE A 215 -11.11 -16.88 -5.20
C ILE A 215 -10.58 -17.94 -6.19
N GLU A 216 -11.46 -18.47 -7.03
CA GLU A 216 -11.10 -19.44 -8.07
C GLU A 216 -10.21 -18.83 -9.15
N ILE A 217 -10.52 -17.60 -9.58
CA ILE A 217 -9.70 -16.84 -10.54
C ILE A 217 -8.30 -16.60 -9.97
N LEU A 218 -8.20 -16.13 -8.72
CA LEU A 218 -6.92 -15.93 -8.03
C LEU A 218 -6.11 -17.23 -7.98
N ARG A 219 -6.70 -18.31 -7.48
CA ARG A 219 -6.02 -19.62 -7.36
C ARG A 219 -5.54 -20.14 -8.70
N THR A 220 -6.37 -20.04 -9.74
CA THR A 220 -6.03 -20.51 -11.08
C THR A 220 -4.90 -19.69 -11.69
N THR A 221 -4.97 -18.37 -11.55
CA THR A 221 -3.95 -17.45 -12.06
C THR A 221 -2.60 -17.70 -11.37
N ILE A 222 -2.56 -17.77 -10.04
CA ILE A 222 -1.34 -18.04 -9.27
C ILE A 222 -0.71 -19.39 -9.67
N LYS A 223 -1.53 -20.45 -9.81
CA LYS A 223 -1.02 -21.76 -10.24
C LYS A 223 -0.43 -21.71 -11.66
N SER A 224 -1.00 -20.89 -12.54
CA SER A 224 -0.52 -20.76 -13.92
C SER A 224 0.79 -19.98 -14.04
N THR A 225 1.06 -19.05 -13.11
CA THR A 225 2.30 -18.25 -13.11
C THR A 225 3.49 -18.97 -12.47
N ILE A 226 3.26 -19.84 -11.48
CA ILE A 226 4.33 -20.63 -10.83
C ILE A 226 4.90 -21.73 -11.75
N LYS A 227 4.12 -22.20 -12.73
CA LYS A 227 4.49 -23.32 -13.61
C LYS A 227 5.30 -22.92 -14.86
N LYS A 228 5.69 -21.65 -14.99
CA LYS A 228 6.51 -21.13 -16.11
C LYS A 228 7.86 -20.68 -15.59
#